data_AF-A0A164WYR5-F1
#
_entry.id   AF-A0A164WYR5-F1
#
_cell.length_a   1.000
_cell.length_b   1.000
_cell.length_c   1.000
_cell.angle_alpha   90.00
_cell.angle_beta   90.00
_cell.angle_gamma   90.00
#
_symmetry.space_group_name_H-M   'P 1'
#
loop_
_entity.id
_entity.type
_entity.pdbx_description
1 polymer ?
#
loop_
_entity_poly.entity_id
_entity_poly.type
_entity_poly.pdbx_seq_one_letter_code
_entity_poly.pdbx_strand_id
1 'polypeptide(L)'
;MDPVLVKEILARPDEFQKPRNDHMAHVMVGGLFTTEGNIWSKHKKIINPTFHMDKIKKMVPLIVKSSLDMMDKWNMLLSASKKSVEIDLWEDIQPLTYDIMCKTLVVGETNEEITRIHELRDQINEQAAKVGKLMFFPGWNLPTKDLNTLKSVHKQVEGLVKKVVTKRLEEMKRGASSEGDMLGLMLEAYLDKTGGFSLDDVMDECRSFHFAGTEVTARSLIWVTMILYEVMRLYPPTSMIHRAISKDTKLGDMILPAWVQINKE
;
A
#
# COMPACT_ATOMS: atom_id res chain seq x y z
N MET A 1 -25.58 4.29 -7.21
CA MET A 1 -25.65 5.23 -8.35
C MET A 1 -25.73 4.39 -9.62
N ASP A 2 -26.52 4.79 -10.61
CA ASP A 2 -26.67 4.06 -11.87
C ASP A 2 -25.32 4.02 -12.63
N PRO A 3 -24.84 2.84 -13.09
CA PRO A 3 -23.59 2.72 -13.86
C PRO A 3 -23.54 3.60 -15.11
N VAL A 4 -24.68 3.86 -15.76
CA VAL A 4 -24.75 4.73 -16.94
C VAL A 4 -24.40 6.17 -16.55
N LEU A 5 -24.95 6.66 -15.44
CA LEU A 5 -24.66 7.99 -14.90
C LEU A 5 -23.21 8.10 -14.45
N VAL A 6 -22.66 7.07 -13.79
CA VAL A 6 -21.24 7.05 -13.39
C VAL A 6 -20.33 7.19 -14.62
N LYS A 7 -20.61 6.45 -15.69
CA LYS A 7 -19.86 6.56 -16.95
C LYS A 7 -19.96 7.96 -17.55
N GLU A 8 -21.15 8.56 -17.53
CA GLU A 8 -21.38 9.91 -18.08
C GLU A 8 -20.63 11.01 -17.31
N ILE A 9 -20.53 10.86 -15.99
CA ILE A 9 -19.74 11.74 -15.11
C ILE A 9 -18.25 11.59 -15.41
N LEU A 10 -17.73 10.35 -15.41
CA LEU A 10 -16.30 10.08 -15.61
C LEU A 10 -15.81 10.40 -17.03
N ALA A 11 -16.71 10.45 -18.02
CA ALA A 11 -16.37 10.82 -19.39
C ALA A 11 -16.21 12.34 -19.62
N ARG A 12 -16.61 13.17 -18.67
CA ARG A 12 -16.59 14.64 -18.77
C ARG A 12 -15.79 15.29 -17.63
N PRO A 13 -14.48 15.02 -17.52
CA PRO A 13 -13.66 15.49 -16.40
C PRO A 13 -13.56 17.02 -16.31
N ASP A 14 -13.73 17.73 -17.42
CA ASP A 14 -13.72 19.20 -17.43
C ASP A 14 -15.00 19.80 -16.79
N GLU A 15 -16.13 19.08 -16.87
CA GLU A 15 -17.40 19.47 -16.25
C GLU A 15 -17.50 18.96 -14.79
N PHE A 16 -17.09 17.72 -14.55
CA PHE A 16 -17.15 17.05 -13.25
C PHE A 16 -15.77 16.98 -12.61
N GLN A 17 -15.33 18.10 -12.06
CA GLN A 17 -14.06 18.21 -11.35
C GLN A 17 -14.17 17.70 -9.91
N LYS A 18 -13.04 17.27 -9.34
CA LYS A 18 -12.92 17.03 -7.89
C LYS A 18 -13.31 18.28 -7.09
N PRO A 19 -13.74 18.12 -5.82
CA PRO A 19 -14.06 19.23 -4.94
C PRO A 19 -12.95 20.28 -4.90
N ARG A 20 -13.29 21.54 -5.22
CA ARG A 20 -12.33 22.66 -5.17
C ARG A 20 -11.99 23.00 -3.73
N ASN A 21 -10.71 23.29 -3.47
CA ASN A 21 -10.21 23.78 -2.19
C ASN A 21 -10.44 22.83 -0.99
N ASP A 22 -10.42 21.51 -1.20
CA ASP A 22 -10.28 20.58 -0.09
C ASP A 22 -8.87 20.66 0.49
N HIS A 23 -8.66 21.66 1.36
CA HIS A 23 -7.39 21.92 2.02
C HIS A 23 -6.90 20.71 2.80
N MET A 24 -7.81 19.91 3.37
CA MET A 24 -7.40 18.70 4.09
C MET A 24 -6.95 17.60 3.16
N ALA A 25 -7.67 17.33 2.08
CA ALA A 25 -7.24 16.35 1.10
C ALA A 25 -5.89 16.74 0.48
N HIS A 26 -5.66 18.04 0.24
CA HIS A 26 -4.40 18.53 -0.29
C HIS A 26 -3.25 18.41 0.70
N VAL A 27 -3.48 18.82 1.96
CA VAL A 27 -2.48 18.63 3.03
C VAL A 27 -2.19 17.14 3.20
N MET A 28 -3.20 16.30 3.38
CA MET A 28 -3.03 14.88 3.69
C MET A 28 -2.41 14.07 2.55
N VAL A 29 -2.80 14.32 1.30
CA VAL A 29 -2.44 13.49 0.14
C VAL A 29 -1.75 14.31 -0.95
N GLY A 30 -2.39 15.38 -1.43
CA GLY A 30 -1.83 16.24 -2.48
C GLY A 30 -1.73 15.59 -3.87
N GLY A 31 -0.95 16.21 -4.77
CA GLY A 31 -0.55 15.61 -6.06
C GLY A 31 -1.71 15.25 -7.00
N LEU A 32 -1.59 14.16 -7.76
CA LEU A 32 -2.60 13.66 -8.69
C LEU A 32 -3.95 13.38 -8.01
N PHE A 33 -3.98 13.18 -6.69
CA PHE A 33 -5.22 13.02 -5.94
C PHE A 33 -6.04 14.31 -5.96
N THR A 34 -5.40 15.48 -5.79
CA THR A 34 -6.11 16.77 -5.65
C THR A 34 -6.01 17.71 -6.85
N THR A 35 -5.07 17.48 -7.77
CA THR A 35 -4.90 18.33 -8.96
C THR A 35 -5.95 18.05 -10.04
N GLU A 36 -6.24 19.06 -10.86
CA GLU A 36 -7.20 19.03 -11.96
C GLU A 36 -6.69 19.73 -13.22
N GLY A 37 -7.35 19.48 -14.35
CA GLY A 37 -7.11 20.16 -15.63
C GLY A 37 -5.66 20.06 -16.13
N ASN A 38 -5.10 21.19 -16.55
CA ASN A 38 -3.76 21.24 -17.15
C ASN A 38 -2.64 20.78 -16.20
N ILE A 39 -2.78 21.04 -14.90
CA ILE A 39 -1.80 20.61 -13.89
C ILE A 39 -1.80 19.09 -13.80
N TRP A 40 -2.99 18.50 -13.63
CA TRP A 40 -3.16 17.05 -13.57
C TRP A 40 -2.64 16.35 -14.82
N SER A 41 -3.00 16.86 -16.00
CA SER A 41 -2.60 16.28 -17.30
C SER A 41 -1.08 16.24 -17.43
N LYS A 42 -0.42 17.32 -17.03
CA LYS A 42 1.04 17.44 -17.03
C LYS A 42 1.72 16.51 -16.02
N HIS A 43 1.25 16.47 -14.77
CA HIS A 43 1.81 15.57 -13.75
C HIS A 43 1.69 14.11 -14.18
N LYS A 44 0.52 13.74 -14.73
CA LYS A 44 0.27 12.40 -15.24
C LYS A 44 1.20 12.05 -16.41
N LYS A 45 1.47 13.00 -17.31
CA LYS A 45 2.42 12.81 -18.42
C LYS A 45 3.85 12.53 -17.92
N ILE A 46 4.28 13.17 -16.85
CA ILE A 46 5.61 12.97 -16.24
C ILE A 46 5.71 11.59 -15.57
N ILE A 47 4.64 11.18 -14.87
CA ILE A 47 4.65 9.98 -14.01
C ILE A 47 4.35 8.69 -14.77
N ASN A 48 3.42 8.71 -15.73
CA ASN A 48 2.96 7.54 -16.47
C ASN A 48 4.08 6.65 -17.04
N PRO A 49 5.21 7.16 -17.57
CA PRO A 49 6.29 6.33 -18.08
C PRO A 49 6.82 5.30 -17.08
N THR A 50 6.72 5.58 -15.77
CA THR A 50 7.10 4.63 -14.70
C THR A 50 6.30 3.33 -14.76
N PHE A 51 5.06 3.41 -15.22
CA PHE A 51 4.11 2.29 -15.28
C PHE A 51 3.99 1.70 -16.68
N HIS A 52 4.93 2.00 -17.58
CA HIS A 52 5.04 1.30 -18.85
C HIS A 52 5.50 -0.14 -18.66
N MET A 53 5.08 -1.04 -19.56
CA MET A 53 5.28 -2.47 -19.43
C MET A 53 6.76 -2.88 -19.32
N ASP A 54 7.66 -2.19 -20.00
CA ASP A 54 9.10 -2.43 -19.93
C ASP A 54 9.69 -2.07 -18.55
N LYS A 55 9.14 -1.05 -17.88
CA LYS A 55 9.52 -0.64 -16.52
C LYS A 55 8.93 -1.57 -15.47
N ILE A 56 7.64 -1.92 -15.59
CA ILE A 56 6.97 -2.87 -14.69
C ILE A 56 7.71 -4.22 -14.68
N LYS A 57 8.13 -4.73 -15.85
CA LYS A 57 8.92 -5.97 -15.93
C LYS A 57 10.22 -5.91 -15.14
N LYS A 58 10.85 -4.75 -15.01
CA LYS A 58 12.07 -4.55 -14.20
C LYS A 58 11.78 -4.50 -12.69
N MET A 59 10.55 -4.17 -12.29
CA MET A 59 10.12 -4.16 -10.89
C MET A 59 9.79 -5.57 -10.36
N VAL A 60 9.34 -6.48 -11.23
CA VAL A 60 8.91 -7.84 -10.85
C VAL A 60 9.93 -8.60 -10.00
N PRO A 61 11.24 -8.64 -10.33
CA PRO A 61 12.22 -9.34 -9.49
C PRO A 61 12.28 -8.80 -8.05
N LEU A 62 12.14 -7.49 -7.86
CA LEU A 62 12.13 -6.87 -6.53
C LEU A 62 10.86 -7.21 -5.76
N ILE A 63 9.71 -7.20 -6.44
CA ILE A 63 8.41 -7.61 -5.85
C ILE A 63 8.48 -9.06 -5.35
N VAL A 64 8.97 -9.96 -6.19
CA VAL A 64 9.13 -11.38 -5.85
C VAL A 64 10.10 -11.55 -4.68
N LYS A 65 11.25 -10.88 -4.72
CA LYS A 65 12.25 -10.94 -3.64
C LYS A 65 11.64 -10.51 -2.30
N SER A 66 11.02 -9.32 -2.24
CA SER A 66 10.41 -8.83 -0.99
C SER A 66 9.30 -9.77 -0.46
N SER A 67 8.52 -10.39 -1.36
CA SER A 67 7.49 -11.35 -0.97
C SER A 67 8.10 -12.62 -0.39
N LEU A 68 9.17 -13.15 -1.00
CA LEU A 68 9.89 -14.32 -0.50
C LEU A 68 10.56 -14.04 0.86
N ASP A 69 11.16 -12.86 1.04
CA ASP A 69 11.77 -12.46 2.31
C ASP A 69 10.73 -12.46 3.45
N MET A 70 9.48 -12.08 3.19
CA MET A 70 8.38 -12.18 4.16
C MET A 70 7.99 -13.65 4.42
N MET A 71 7.86 -14.45 3.37
CA MET A 71 7.52 -15.88 3.51
C MET A 71 8.59 -16.66 4.28
N ASP A 72 9.87 -16.31 4.11
CA ASP A 72 10.97 -16.92 4.85
C ASP A 72 10.87 -16.61 6.35
N LYS A 73 10.43 -15.41 6.73
CA LYS A 73 10.12 -15.08 8.14
C LYS A 73 9.02 -16.00 8.69
N TRP A 74 7.95 -16.21 7.93
CA TRP A 74 6.88 -17.13 8.33
C TRP A 74 7.38 -18.57 8.46
N ASN A 75 8.21 -19.04 7.53
CA ASN A 75 8.81 -20.38 7.56
C ASN A 75 9.72 -20.57 8.78
N MET A 76 10.49 -19.54 9.17
CA MET A 76 11.30 -19.56 10.39
C MET A 76 10.44 -19.66 11.65
N LEU A 77 9.35 -18.88 11.73
CA LEU A 77 8.41 -18.94 12.86
C LEU A 77 7.74 -20.33 12.97
N LEU A 78 7.34 -20.90 11.84
CA LEU A 78 6.79 -22.25 11.77
C LEU A 78 7.81 -23.30 12.21
N SER A 79 9.06 -23.18 11.78
CA SER A 79 10.14 -24.11 12.16
C SER A 79 10.47 -24.04 13.66
N ALA A 80 10.32 -22.87 14.28
CA ALA A 80 10.50 -22.68 15.71
C ALA A 80 9.33 -23.22 16.55
N SER A 81 8.13 -23.33 15.96
CA SER A 81 6.93 -23.86 16.61
C SER A 81 6.81 -25.37 16.39
N LYS A 82 6.46 -26.13 17.45
CA LYS A 82 6.22 -27.58 17.35
C LYS A 82 4.81 -27.95 16.86
N LYS A 83 3.95 -26.95 16.59
CA LYS A 83 2.54 -27.15 16.22
C LYS A 83 2.16 -26.27 15.03
N SER A 84 1.34 -25.26 15.28
CA SER A 84 0.88 -24.26 14.34
C SER A 84 1.33 -22.87 14.81
N VAL A 85 1.33 -21.92 13.89
CA VAL A 85 1.58 -20.50 14.16
C VAL A 85 0.39 -19.73 13.62
N GLU A 86 -0.16 -18.84 14.43
CA GLU A 86 -1.14 -17.85 13.99
C GLU A 86 -0.38 -16.62 13.50
N ILE A 87 -0.76 -16.12 12.33
CA ILE A 87 -0.11 -14.99 11.68
C ILE A 87 -1.17 -13.91 11.47
N ASP A 88 -0.90 -12.70 11.94
CA ASP A 88 -1.69 -11.54 11.57
C ASP A 88 -1.22 -11.02 10.21
N LEU A 89 -2.05 -11.21 9.19
CA LEU A 89 -1.71 -10.79 7.83
C LEU A 89 -1.54 -9.28 7.71
N TRP A 90 -2.20 -8.47 8.55
CA TRP A 90 -2.08 -7.01 8.47
C TRP A 90 -0.67 -6.55 8.81
N GLU A 91 -0.12 -7.07 9.91
CA GLU A 91 1.19 -6.72 10.45
C GLU A 91 2.34 -7.07 9.48
N ASP A 92 2.16 -8.06 8.61
CA ASP A 92 3.20 -8.49 7.65
C ASP A 92 2.98 -7.93 6.24
N ILE A 93 1.74 -7.88 5.75
CA ILE A 93 1.45 -7.44 4.37
C ILE A 93 1.58 -5.91 4.25
N GLN A 94 1.21 -5.14 5.27
CA GLN A 94 1.33 -3.68 5.21
C GLN A 94 2.82 -3.24 5.04
N PRO A 95 3.79 -3.71 5.85
CA PRO A 95 5.21 -3.44 5.60
C PRO A 95 5.71 -3.95 4.26
N LEU A 96 5.26 -5.14 3.80
CA LEU A 96 5.64 -5.69 2.50
C LEU A 96 5.27 -4.74 1.35
N THR A 97 4.03 -4.27 1.32
CA THR A 97 3.57 -3.36 0.25
C THR A 97 4.29 -2.01 0.27
N TYR A 98 4.63 -1.51 1.47
CA TYR A 98 5.39 -0.29 1.62
C TYR A 98 6.84 -0.46 1.13
N ASP A 99 7.50 -1.54 1.52
CA ASP A 99 8.87 -1.88 1.07
C ASP A 99 8.94 -2.01 -0.47
N ILE A 100 7.98 -2.72 -1.08
CA ILE A 100 7.87 -2.85 -2.53
C ILE A 100 7.72 -1.47 -3.18
N MET A 101 6.83 -0.62 -2.66
CA MET A 101 6.60 0.73 -3.20
C MET A 101 7.88 1.57 -3.15
N CYS A 102 8.60 1.57 -2.01
CA CYS A 102 9.85 2.31 -1.86
C CYS A 102 10.94 1.83 -2.83
N LYS A 103 11.11 0.50 -2.96
CA LYS A 103 12.11 -0.12 -3.83
C LYS A 103 11.85 0.07 -5.32
N THR A 104 10.58 0.15 -5.72
CA THR A 104 10.19 0.17 -7.14
C THR A 104 9.87 1.56 -7.67
N LEU A 105 9.38 2.48 -6.83
CA LEU A 105 8.89 3.78 -7.27
C LEU A 105 9.71 4.96 -6.75
N VAL A 106 10.19 4.95 -5.50
CA VAL A 106 10.59 6.22 -4.83
C VAL A 106 12.08 6.31 -4.50
N VAL A 107 12.72 5.31 -3.89
CA VAL A 107 14.05 5.54 -3.25
C VAL A 107 15.05 4.40 -3.43
N GLY A 108 14.64 3.25 -3.96
CA GLY A 108 15.46 2.04 -3.90
C GLY A 108 15.45 1.46 -2.49
N GLU A 109 16.60 1.05 -1.95
CA GLU A 109 16.68 0.38 -0.64
C GLU A 109 16.11 1.21 0.52
N THR A 110 15.46 0.52 1.46
CA THR A 110 14.89 1.11 2.67
C THR A 110 15.98 1.67 3.59
N ASN A 111 15.85 2.94 3.98
CA ASN A 111 16.74 3.62 4.93
C ASN A 111 15.98 4.01 6.22
N GLU A 112 16.69 4.60 7.19
CA GLU A 112 16.12 5.01 8.48
C GLU A 112 14.96 6.00 8.31
N GLU A 113 15.05 6.94 7.36
CA GLU A 113 13.98 7.90 7.08
C GLU A 113 12.71 7.21 6.55
N ILE A 114 12.85 6.23 5.66
CA ILE A 114 11.75 5.46 5.08
C ILE A 114 11.06 4.62 6.16
N THR A 115 11.83 3.97 7.04
CA THR A 115 11.28 3.23 8.18
C THR A 115 10.51 4.18 9.10
N ARG A 116 11.05 5.38 9.36
CA ARG A 116 10.38 6.36 10.21
C ARG A 116 9.10 6.90 9.58
N ILE A 117 9.06 7.10 8.26
CA ILE A 117 7.84 7.46 7.52
C ILE A 117 6.77 6.37 7.70
N HIS A 118 7.16 5.09 7.61
CA HIS A 118 6.26 3.95 7.82
C HIS A 118 5.65 3.97 9.23
N GLU A 119 6.46 4.13 10.28
CA GLU A 119 5.99 4.17 11.66
C GLU A 119 5.04 5.34 11.96
N LEU A 120 5.29 6.50 11.37
CA LEU A 120 4.46 7.69 11.57
C LEU A 120 3.11 7.58 10.85
N ARG A 121 3.00 6.72 9.83
CA ARG A 121 1.79 6.55 9.05
C ARG A 121 0.61 6.07 9.89
N ASP A 122 0.81 5.12 10.79
CA ASP A 122 -0.29 4.60 11.60
C ASP A 122 -0.85 5.67 12.55
N GLN A 123 0.03 6.53 13.07
CA GLN A 123 -0.38 7.71 13.83
C GLN A 123 -1.18 8.69 12.96
N ILE A 124 -0.77 8.94 11.70
CA ILE A 124 -1.52 9.76 10.76
C ILE A 124 -2.91 9.17 10.53
N ASN A 125 -3.00 7.87 10.24
CA ASN A 125 -4.27 7.20 9.96
C ASN A 125 -5.21 7.22 11.17
N GLU A 126 -4.71 6.94 12.37
CA GLU A 126 -5.51 6.98 13.60
C GLU A 126 -6.04 8.39 13.89
N GLN A 127 -5.19 9.41 13.77
CA GLN A 127 -5.57 10.80 14.01
C GLN A 127 -6.49 11.33 12.90
N ALA A 128 -6.26 10.97 11.65
CA ALA A 128 -7.12 11.29 10.52
C ALA A 128 -8.51 10.69 10.69
N ALA A 129 -8.63 9.46 11.23
CA ALA A 129 -9.93 8.86 11.53
C ALA A 129 -10.69 9.63 12.63
N LYS A 130 -10.01 10.16 13.65
CA LYS A 130 -10.62 11.00 14.70
C LYS A 130 -11.10 12.34 14.13
N VAL A 131 -10.24 13.02 13.36
CA VAL A 131 -10.57 14.30 12.71
C VAL A 131 -11.66 14.13 11.65
N GLY A 132 -11.61 13.04 10.87
CA GLY A 132 -12.57 12.73 9.81
C GLY A 132 -14.00 12.58 10.32
N LYS A 133 -14.22 12.09 11.54
CA LYS A 133 -15.55 12.06 12.17
C LYS A 133 -16.15 13.45 12.36
N LEU A 134 -15.31 14.47 12.51
CA LEU A 134 -15.73 15.85 12.72
C LEU A 134 -15.95 16.60 11.40
N MET A 135 -15.44 16.10 10.26
CA MET A 135 -15.39 16.85 8.99
C MET A 135 -16.75 17.32 8.45
N PHE A 136 -17.84 16.68 8.89
CA PHE A 136 -19.21 17.00 8.48
C PHE A 136 -19.87 18.06 9.38
N PHE A 137 -19.21 18.50 10.46
CA PHE A 137 -19.75 19.49 11.39
C PHE A 137 -19.24 20.90 11.08
N PRO A 138 -20.09 21.94 11.13
CA PRO A 138 -19.64 23.32 11.04
C PRO A 138 -18.56 23.63 12.10
N GLY A 139 -17.44 24.22 11.69
CA GLY A 139 -16.32 24.54 12.59
C GLY A 139 -15.35 23.38 12.88
N TRP A 140 -15.39 22.27 12.12
CA TRP A 140 -14.46 21.15 12.30
C TRP A 140 -12.97 21.51 12.13
N ASN A 141 -12.69 22.60 11.41
CA ASN A 141 -11.35 23.12 11.16
C ASN A 141 -10.79 24.00 12.32
N LEU A 142 -11.53 24.12 13.43
CA LEU A 142 -11.03 24.77 14.65
C LEU A 142 -9.79 24.04 15.20
N PRO A 143 -8.84 24.76 15.83
CA PRO A 143 -7.57 24.21 16.29
C PRO A 143 -7.74 23.30 17.52
N THR A 144 -8.26 22.09 17.31
CA THR A 144 -8.40 21.05 18.33
C THR A 144 -7.06 20.34 18.57
N LYS A 145 -6.95 19.64 19.70
CA LYS A 145 -5.77 18.82 20.01
C LYS A 145 -5.49 17.79 18.91
N ASP A 146 -6.53 17.12 18.42
CA ASP A 146 -6.42 16.08 17.38
C ASP A 146 -6.01 16.67 16.03
N LEU A 147 -6.61 17.80 15.61
CA LEU A 147 -6.21 18.48 14.37
C LEU A 147 -4.77 19.00 14.43
N ASN A 148 -4.36 19.58 15.58
CA ASN A 148 -2.98 20.05 15.76
C ASN A 148 -1.98 18.89 15.80
N THR A 149 -2.37 17.74 16.38
CA THR A 149 -1.55 16.54 16.41
C THR A 149 -1.38 15.98 14.99
N LEU A 150 -2.47 15.87 14.23
CA LEU A 150 -2.45 15.45 12.83
C LEU A 150 -1.53 16.36 11.99
N LYS A 151 -1.66 17.68 12.12
CA LYS A 151 -0.78 18.66 11.45
C LYS A 151 0.69 18.49 11.84
N SER A 152 0.97 18.23 13.12
CA SER A 152 2.35 18.03 13.62
C SER A 152 2.99 16.76 13.06
N VAL A 153 2.27 15.63 13.09
CA VAL A 153 2.76 14.36 12.54
C VAL A 153 2.93 14.46 11.02
N HIS A 154 1.97 15.10 10.33
CA HIS A 154 2.08 15.35 8.90
C HIS A 154 3.35 16.15 8.55
N LYS A 155 3.63 17.22 9.30
CA LYS A 155 4.85 18.04 9.12
C LYS A 155 6.14 17.24 9.35
N GLN A 156 6.14 16.26 10.25
CA GLN A 156 7.29 15.37 10.44
C GLN A 156 7.51 14.48 9.22
N VAL A 157 6.45 13.87 8.69
CA VAL A 157 6.52 13.06 7.46
C VAL A 157 6.97 13.90 6.28
N GLU A 158 6.41 15.10 6.11
CA GLU A 158 6.83 16.05 5.07
C GLU A 158 8.33 16.36 5.15
N GLY A 159 8.85 16.58 6.37
CA GLY A 159 10.28 16.80 6.59
C GLY A 159 11.15 15.60 6.23
N LEU A 160 10.70 14.38 6.50
CA LEU A 160 11.42 13.15 6.13
C LEU A 160 11.39 12.91 4.63
N VAL A 161 10.23 13.04 3.98
CA VAL A 161 10.10 12.94 2.52
C VAL A 161 11.01 13.98 1.85
N LYS A 162 11.08 15.20 2.40
CA LYS A 162 11.93 16.27 1.85
C LYS A 162 13.41 15.91 1.93
N LYS A 163 13.86 15.30 3.02
CA LYS A 163 15.23 14.79 3.14
C LYS A 163 15.52 13.74 2.06
N VAL A 164 14.63 12.77 1.90
CA VAL A 164 14.75 11.70 0.88
C VAL A 164 14.84 12.29 -0.54
N VAL A 165 13.90 13.16 -0.90
CA VAL A 165 13.85 13.81 -2.23
C VAL A 165 15.09 14.68 -2.47
N THR A 166 15.50 15.46 -1.47
CA THR A 166 16.68 16.34 -1.60
C THR A 166 17.96 15.52 -1.74
N LYS A 167 18.12 14.43 -0.99
CA LYS A 167 19.26 13.52 -1.11
C LYS A 167 19.37 12.95 -2.52
N ARG A 168 18.25 12.43 -3.06
CA ARG A 168 18.20 11.88 -4.44
C ARG A 168 18.51 12.96 -5.48
N LEU A 169 18.00 14.17 -5.30
CA LEU A 169 18.29 15.30 -6.18
C LEU A 169 19.79 15.64 -6.21
N GLU A 170 20.47 15.66 -5.06
CA GLU A 170 21.91 15.92 -4.98
C GLU A 170 22.75 14.76 -5.55
N GLU A 171 22.28 13.51 -5.47
CA GLU A 171 22.89 12.37 -6.18
C GLU A 171 22.79 12.53 -7.69
N MET A 172 21.61 12.87 -8.21
CA MET A 172 21.40 13.08 -9.65
C MET A 172 22.22 14.26 -10.19
N LYS A 173 22.33 15.37 -9.44
CA LYS A 173 23.20 16.50 -9.81
C LYS A 173 24.69 16.11 -9.90
N ARG A 174 25.11 15.09 -9.14
CA ARG A 174 26.47 14.52 -9.20
C ARG A 174 26.66 13.49 -10.31
N GLY A 175 25.65 13.28 -11.16
CA GLY A 175 25.71 12.36 -12.31
C GLY A 175 25.17 10.96 -12.03
N ALA A 176 24.50 10.71 -10.90
CA ALA A 176 23.78 9.46 -10.71
C ALA A 176 22.63 9.33 -11.72
N SER A 177 22.44 8.12 -12.25
CA SER A 177 21.32 7.81 -13.13
C SER A 177 19.99 7.95 -12.39
N SER A 178 18.95 8.42 -13.07
CA SER A 178 17.57 8.40 -12.58
C SER A 178 17.00 6.98 -12.45
N GLU A 179 17.70 5.98 -13.01
CA GLU A 179 17.27 4.57 -13.12
C GLU A 179 15.92 4.38 -13.86
N GLY A 180 15.30 5.48 -14.29
CA GLY A 180 13.93 5.54 -14.80
C GLY A 180 12.89 5.11 -13.77
N ASP A 181 13.17 5.28 -12.48
CA ASP A 181 12.19 5.16 -11.39
C ASP A 181 11.30 6.42 -11.31
N MET A 182 10.21 6.38 -10.52
CA MET A 182 9.23 7.46 -10.48
C MET A 182 9.84 8.77 -9.98
N LEU A 183 10.59 8.71 -8.88
CA LEU A 183 11.23 9.89 -8.30
C LEU A 183 12.26 10.49 -9.25
N GLY A 184 13.04 9.64 -9.92
CA GLY A 184 14.01 10.03 -10.93
C GLY A 184 13.37 10.81 -12.09
N LEU A 185 12.27 10.30 -12.66
CA LEU A 185 11.54 10.99 -13.73
C LEU A 185 10.96 12.33 -13.28
N MET A 186 10.44 12.40 -12.06
CA MET A 186 9.93 13.64 -11.47
C MET A 186 11.05 14.66 -11.22
N LEU A 187 12.21 14.22 -10.74
CA LEU A 187 13.37 15.08 -10.51
C LEU A 187 14.02 15.55 -11.82
N GLU A 188 14.03 14.73 -12.87
CA GLU A 188 14.40 15.14 -14.22
C GLU A 188 13.49 16.27 -14.72
N ALA A 189 12.17 16.09 -14.58
CA ALA A 189 11.20 17.12 -14.97
C ALA A 189 11.32 18.42 -14.14
N TYR A 190 11.71 18.32 -12.86
CA TYR A 190 12.00 19.48 -12.01
C TYR A 190 13.30 20.20 -12.44
N LEU A 191 14.34 19.44 -12.80
CA LEU A 191 15.61 19.99 -13.28
C LEU A 191 15.45 20.66 -14.66
N ASP A 192 14.54 20.14 -15.49
CA ASP A 192 14.08 20.81 -16.69
C ASP A 192 13.13 21.98 -16.35
N LYS A 193 13.74 23.12 -16.01
CA LYS A 193 13.04 24.36 -15.61
C LYS A 193 12.05 24.89 -16.64
N THR A 194 12.07 24.40 -17.89
CA THR A 194 11.10 24.76 -18.91
C THR A 194 9.73 24.15 -18.66
N GLY A 195 9.69 23.05 -17.89
CA GLY A 195 8.50 22.30 -17.59
C GLY A 195 7.57 22.99 -16.59
N GLY A 196 8.05 23.86 -15.70
CA GLY A 196 7.22 24.46 -14.63
C GLY A 196 6.71 23.44 -13.61
N PHE A 197 7.44 22.35 -13.39
CA PHE A 197 7.18 21.32 -12.38
C PHE A 197 8.08 21.63 -11.18
N SER A 198 7.48 21.96 -10.04
CA SER A 198 8.19 22.47 -8.87
C SER A 198 8.65 21.34 -7.96
N LEU A 199 9.55 21.64 -7.02
CA LEU A 199 9.94 20.68 -6.00
C LEU A 199 8.77 20.32 -5.07
N ASP A 200 7.85 21.27 -4.85
CA ASP A 200 6.64 21.02 -4.06
C ASP A 200 5.70 20.04 -4.81
N ASP A 201 5.63 20.12 -6.15
CA ASP A 201 4.90 19.13 -6.96
C ASP A 201 5.51 17.72 -6.81
N VAL A 202 6.84 17.59 -6.82
CA VAL A 202 7.52 16.30 -6.57
C VAL A 202 7.13 15.75 -5.19
N MET A 203 7.15 16.60 -4.17
CA MET A 203 6.81 16.25 -2.79
C MET A 203 5.36 15.79 -2.66
N ASP A 204 4.45 16.48 -3.33
CA ASP A 204 3.02 16.19 -3.36
C ASP A 204 2.72 14.86 -4.05
N GLU A 205 3.39 14.59 -5.18
CA GLU A 205 3.22 13.32 -5.87
C GLU A 205 3.79 12.15 -5.07
N CYS A 206 4.94 12.32 -4.40
CA CYS A 206 5.46 11.31 -3.48
C CYS A 206 4.45 10.96 -2.37
N ARG A 207 3.77 11.96 -1.77
CA ARG A 207 2.74 11.72 -0.75
C ARG A 207 1.51 11.01 -1.33
N SER A 208 1.05 11.46 -2.50
CA SER A 208 -0.07 10.87 -3.23
C SER A 208 0.15 9.37 -3.51
N PHE A 209 1.31 9.00 -4.05
CA PHE A 209 1.61 7.60 -4.37
C PHE A 209 1.90 6.75 -3.14
N HIS A 210 2.50 7.30 -2.10
CA HIS A 210 2.66 6.61 -0.82
C HIS A 210 1.29 6.22 -0.23
N PHE A 211 0.33 7.15 -0.23
CA PHE A 211 -1.03 6.91 0.26
C PHE A 211 -1.78 5.89 -0.61
N ALA A 212 -1.84 6.12 -1.93
CA ALA A 212 -2.62 5.29 -2.84
C ALA A 212 -2.06 3.88 -3.03
N GLY A 213 -0.73 3.76 -3.10
CA GLY A 213 -0.07 2.52 -3.53
C GLY A 213 0.07 1.44 -2.45
N THR A 214 0.02 1.81 -1.17
CA THR A 214 0.38 0.89 -0.08
C THR A 214 -0.85 0.33 0.63
N GLU A 215 -1.72 1.19 1.17
CA GLU A 215 -2.89 0.76 1.94
C GLU A 215 -3.89 -0.07 1.14
N VAL A 216 -4.21 0.42 -0.06
CA VAL A 216 -5.22 -0.19 -0.92
C VAL A 216 -4.73 -1.55 -1.40
N THR A 217 -3.44 -1.65 -1.76
CA THR A 217 -2.81 -2.90 -2.16
C THR A 217 -2.77 -3.90 -1.02
N ALA A 218 -2.35 -3.48 0.19
CA ALA A 218 -2.29 -4.37 1.36
C ALA A 218 -3.67 -4.95 1.71
N ARG A 219 -4.69 -4.08 1.78
CA ARG A 219 -6.08 -4.52 2.01
C ARG A 219 -6.56 -5.49 0.93
N SER A 220 -6.27 -5.20 -0.34
CA SER A 220 -6.67 -6.07 -1.45
C SER A 220 -6.04 -7.45 -1.34
N LEU A 221 -4.74 -7.53 -1.00
CA LEU A 221 -4.04 -8.80 -0.79
C LEU A 221 -4.63 -9.61 0.37
N ILE A 222 -4.98 -8.94 1.47
CA ILE A 222 -5.64 -9.58 2.62
C ILE A 222 -7.00 -10.13 2.22
N TRP A 223 -7.84 -9.34 1.54
CA TRP A 223 -9.16 -9.79 1.10
C TRP A 223 -9.08 -10.96 0.12
N VAL A 224 -8.18 -10.91 -0.86
CA VAL A 224 -7.96 -12.02 -1.80
C VAL A 224 -7.51 -13.28 -1.05
N THR A 225 -6.60 -13.13 -0.08
CA THR A 225 -6.13 -14.24 0.75
C THR A 225 -7.26 -14.84 1.58
N MET A 226 -8.09 -14.01 2.22
CA MET A 226 -9.28 -14.47 2.96
C MET A 226 -10.28 -15.19 2.06
N ILE A 227 -10.56 -14.65 0.87
CA ILE A 227 -11.45 -15.28 -0.12
C ILE A 227 -10.88 -16.65 -0.53
N LEU A 228 -9.57 -16.73 -0.81
CA LEU A 228 -8.93 -17.99 -1.19
C LEU A 228 -9.04 -19.03 -0.08
N TYR A 229 -8.80 -18.64 1.18
CA TYR A 229 -8.97 -19.53 2.33
C TYR A 229 -10.42 -19.99 2.50
N GLU A 230 -11.38 -19.09 2.32
CA GLU A 230 -12.79 -19.44 2.46
C GLU A 230 -13.26 -20.37 1.32
N VAL A 231 -12.79 -20.14 0.09
CA VAL A 231 -13.05 -21.04 -1.04
C VAL A 231 -12.46 -22.41 -0.79
N MET A 232 -11.22 -22.52 -0.28
CA MET A 232 -10.63 -23.82 0.07
C MET A 232 -11.34 -24.51 1.23
N ARG A 233 -11.94 -23.75 2.15
CA ARG A 233 -12.74 -24.28 3.26
C ARG A 233 -14.08 -24.85 2.77
N LEU A 234 -14.73 -24.16 1.84
CA LEU A 234 -16.04 -24.55 1.28
C LEU A 234 -15.92 -25.61 0.19
N TYR A 235 -14.87 -25.57 -0.61
CA TYR A 235 -14.59 -26.46 -1.74
C TYR A 235 -13.16 -27.01 -1.62
N PRO A 236 -12.90 -27.88 -0.63
CA PRO A 236 -11.56 -28.41 -0.44
C PRO A 236 -11.14 -29.23 -1.67
N PRO A 237 -9.91 -29.03 -2.21
CA PRO A 237 -9.42 -29.82 -3.33
C PRO A 237 -9.32 -31.31 -3.00
N THR A 238 -9.25 -31.65 -1.71
CA THR A 238 -9.36 -33.02 -1.19
C THR A 238 -10.67 -33.15 -0.41
N SER A 239 -11.66 -33.84 -0.99
CA SER A 239 -12.99 -34.03 -0.38
C SER A 239 -13.05 -35.16 0.65
N MET A 240 -12.05 -36.05 0.69
CA MET A 240 -12.04 -37.20 1.59
C MET A 240 -10.66 -37.44 2.19
N ILE A 241 -10.63 -37.63 3.51
CA ILE A 241 -9.43 -38.07 4.24
C ILE A 241 -9.68 -39.50 4.72
N HIS A 242 -8.97 -40.47 4.12
CA HIS A 242 -9.00 -41.86 4.57
C HIS A 242 -8.09 -42.05 5.78
N ARG A 243 -8.64 -42.68 6.83
CA ARG A 243 -7.90 -43.16 8.00
C ARG A 243 -8.29 -44.62 8.27
N ALA A 244 -7.35 -45.41 8.76
CA ALA A 244 -7.64 -46.77 9.23
C ALA A 244 -7.01 -46.96 10.61
N ILE A 245 -7.69 -47.72 11.47
CA ILE A 245 -7.25 -47.97 12.84
C ILE A 245 -6.51 -49.29 12.87
N SER A 246 -5.28 -49.37 13.36
CA SER A 246 -4.52 -50.63 13.37
C SER A 246 -4.87 -51.58 14.52
N LYS A 247 -5.70 -51.12 15.47
CA LYS A 247 -6.13 -51.84 16.66
C LYS A 247 -7.49 -51.36 17.13
N ASP A 248 -8.18 -52.20 17.89
CA ASP A 248 -9.47 -51.86 18.49
C ASP A 248 -9.35 -50.59 19.32
N THR A 249 -10.16 -49.58 18.99
CA THR A 249 -10.07 -48.24 19.56
C THR A 249 -11.45 -47.70 19.90
N LYS A 250 -11.60 -47.18 21.13
CA LYS A 250 -12.83 -46.52 21.57
C LYS A 250 -12.90 -45.10 20.98
N LEU A 251 -13.99 -44.78 20.27
CA LEU A 251 -14.28 -43.45 19.74
C LEU A 251 -15.66 -43.00 20.26
N GLY A 252 -15.66 -42.04 21.18
CA GLY A 252 -16.88 -41.68 21.92
C GLY A 252 -17.41 -42.88 22.70
N ASP A 253 -18.67 -43.24 22.49
CA ASP A 253 -19.31 -44.41 23.09
C ASP A 253 -19.19 -45.69 22.24
N MET A 254 -18.55 -45.64 21.07
CA MET A 254 -18.39 -46.77 20.16
C MET A 254 -17.01 -47.43 20.30
N ILE A 255 -16.92 -48.74 20.06
CA ILE A 255 -15.65 -49.48 19.89
C ILE A 255 -15.48 -49.80 18.41
N LEU A 256 -14.44 -49.23 17.79
CA LEU A 256 -14.11 -49.46 16.40
C LEU A 256 -13.05 -50.57 16.30
N PRO A 257 -13.34 -51.72 15.65
CA PRO A 257 -12.38 -52.80 15.52
C PRO A 257 -11.21 -52.45 14.60
N ALA A 258 -10.12 -53.22 14.73
CA ALA A 258 -8.94 -53.07 13.90
C ALA A 258 -9.29 -53.15 12.39
N TRP A 259 -8.60 -52.32 11.62
CA TRP A 259 -8.66 -52.13 10.16
C TRP A 259 -9.95 -51.54 9.61
N VAL A 260 -10.86 -51.06 10.47
CA VAL A 260 -12.01 -50.27 10.03
C VAL A 260 -11.51 -48.95 9.42
N GLN A 261 -11.99 -48.66 8.21
CA GLN A 261 -11.76 -47.37 7.58
C GLN A 261 -12.73 -46.33 8.10
N ILE A 262 -12.19 -45.14 8.42
CA ILE A 262 -12.94 -43.96 8.80
C ILE A 262 -12.75 -42.95 7.69
N ASN A 263 -13.87 -42.54 7.09
CA ASN A 263 -13.91 -41.46 6.13
C ASN A 263 -14.50 -40.24 6.82
N LYS A 264 -13.85 -39.08 6.64
CA LYS A 264 -14.43 -37.78 6.96
C LYS A 264 -14.82 -37.12 5.64
N GLU A 265 -16.12 -36.93 5.43
CA GLU A 265 -16.69 -36.05 4.41
C GLU A 265 -16.54 -34.57 4.82
#